data_AF-A0A4Y9IHS4-F1
#
_entry.id   AF-A0A4Y9IHS4-F1
#
_cell.length_a   1.000
_cell.length_b   1.000
_cell.length_c   1.000
_cell.angle_alpha   90.00
_cell.angle_beta   90.00
_cell.angle_gamma   90.00
#
_symmetry.space_group_name_H-M   'P 1'
#
loop_
_entity.id
_entity.type
_entity.pdbx_description
1 polymer ?
#
loop_
_entity_poly.entity_id
_entity_poly.type
_entity_poly.pdbx_seq_one_letter_code
_entity_poly.pdbx_strand_id
1 'polypeptide(L)'
;TNLPYDEQAKIEGIWTHFGYADEFGGDEYEIERAAWLSCLDEILSLGYTFKFIHAQNSASFVREDGLLDQHTHARLGIILYGSRPYSSLPTSTTHQNFTVTANVIQVRPIKQGETCGYSFQYTADKDCNLAVVDIGYGDGI
;
A
#
# COMPACT_ATOMS: atom_id res chain seq x y z
N THR A 1 13.21 26.48 -30.97
CA THR A 1 13.15 25.83 -32.29
C THR A 1 11.93 24.95 -32.31
N ASN A 2 10.95 25.24 -33.16
CA ASN A 2 9.75 24.40 -33.28
C ASN A 2 10.12 23.15 -34.08
N LEU A 3 10.27 22.01 -33.39
CA LEU A 3 10.39 20.71 -34.04
C LEU A 3 9.11 20.43 -34.86
N PRO A 4 9.18 19.63 -35.94
CA PRO A 4 8.01 19.04 -36.60
C PRO A 4 7.03 18.42 -35.59
N TYR A 5 5.72 18.48 -35.84
CA TYR A 5 4.69 18.03 -34.89
C TYR A 5 4.86 16.56 -34.47
N ASP A 6 5.28 15.70 -35.40
CA ASP A 6 5.59 14.28 -35.20
C ASP A 6 6.86 14.02 -34.39
N GLU A 7 7.70 15.04 -34.22
CA GLU A 7 8.91 15.02 -33.39
C GLU A 7 8.72 15.71 -32.04
N GLN A 8 7.51 16.25 -31.76
CA GLN A 8 7.19 16.86 -30.48
C GLN A 8 6.67 15.83 -29.48
N ALA A 9 7.07 15.98 -28.21
CA ALA A 9 6.52 15.19 -27.12
C ALA A 9 5.03 15.56 -26.92
N LYS A 10 4.15 14.56 -26.99
CA LYS A 10 2.74 14.74 -26.69
C LYS A 10 2.49 14.50 -25.20
N ILE A 11 2.28 15.58 -24.45
CA ILE A 11 1.99 15.51 -23.02
C ILE A 11 0.52 15.15 -22.83
N GLU A 12 0.24 13.88 -22.52
CA GLU A 12 -1.12 13.36 -22.33
C GLU A 12 -1.59 13.48 -20.87
N GLY A 13 -0.69 13.64 -19.91
CA GLY A 13 -1.05 13.63 -18.50
C GLY A 13 -0.08 14.33 -17.56
N ILE A 14 -0.59 14.63 -16.37
CA ILE A 14 0.15 15.24 -15.26
C ILE A 14 -0.22 14.54 -13.96
N TRP A 15 0.75 14.35 -13.07
CA TRP A 15 0.55 13.56 -11.86
C TRP A 15 1.57 13.87 -10.77
N THR A 16 1.23 13.46 -9.54
CA THR A 16 2.14 13.36 -8.40
C THR A 16 1.88 12.06 -7.61
N HIS A 17 2.65 11.83 -6.56
CA HIS A 17 2.45 10.75 -5.59
C HIS A 17 2.53 11.30 -4.16
N PHE A 18 1.49 11.06 -3.36
CA PHE A 18 1.47 11.45 -1.95
C PHE A 18 2.28 10.47 -1.10
N GLY A 19 3.25 10.98 -0.36
CA GLY A 19 4.16 10.18 0.48
C GLY A 19 3.60 9.90 1.87
N TYR A 20 2.67 10.72 2.35
CA TYR A 20 2.14 10.66 3.73
C TYR A 20 0.64 10.33 3.80
N ALA A 21 0.04 9.86 2.72
CA ALA A 21 -1.39 9.64 2.64
C ALA A 21 -1.93 8.58 3.64
N ASP A 22 -1.08 7.65 4.06
CA ASP A 22 -1.34 6.59 5.05
C ASP A 22 -0.87 6.93 6.47
N GLU A 23 -0.23 8.09 6.67
CA GLU A 23 0.25 8.56 7.97
C GLU A 23 -0.73 9.56 8.60
N PHE A 24 -0.99 9.36 9.90
CA PHE A 24 -1.90 10.20 10.69
C PHE A 24 -1.16 10.70 11.93
N GLY A 25 -1.07 12.02 12.10
CA GLY A 25 -0.37 12.62 13.24
C GLY A 25 0.43 13.89 12.93
N GLY A 26 0.48 14.28 11.65
CA GLY A 26 1.06 15.54 11.20
C GLY A 26 0.32 16.11 9.99
N ASP A 27 0.82 17.23 9.49
CA ASP A 27 0.21 18.01 8.41
C ASP A 27 0.83 17.69 7.04
N GLU A 28 1.77 16.76 6.96
CA GLU A 28 2.57 16.47 5.75
C GLU A 28 1.68 16.15 4.55
N TYR A 29 0.69 15.26 4.71
CA TYR A 29 -0.25 14.95 3.65
C TYR A 29 -1.06 16.17 3.19
N GLU A 30 -1.52 17.00 4.14
CA GLU A 30 -2.30 18.20 3.81
C GLU A 30 -1.45 19.23 3.07
N ILE A 31 -0.16 19.36 3.43
CA ILE A 31 0.81 20.20 2.74
C ILE A 31 1.06 19.70 1.32
N GLU A 32 1.34 18.40 1.14
CA GLU A 32 1.56 17.80 -0.19
C GLU A 32 0.31 17.96 -1.08
N ARG A 33 -0.86 17.69 -0.51
CA ARG A 33 -2.16 17.82 -1.17
C ARG A 33 -2.42 19.26 -1.60
N ALA A 34 -2.25 20.22 -0.71
CA ALA A 34 -2.44 21.64 -1.02
C ALA A 34 -1.45 22.13 -2.08
N ALA A 35 -0.18 21.74 -1.99
CA ALA A 35 0.84 22.11 -2.97
C ALA A 35 0.50 21.56 -4.36
N TRP A 36 0.06 20.30 -4.44
CA TRP A 36 -0.36 19.69 -5.69
C TRP A 36 -1.58 20.38 -6.30
N LEU A 37 -2.65 20.58 -5.51
CA LEU A 37 -3.87 21.21 -6.01
C LEU A 37 -3.62 22.64 -6.47
N SER A 38 -2.82 23.42 -5.71
CA SER A 38 -2.43 24.78 -6.11
C SER A 38 -1.64 24.77 -7.42
N CYS A 39 -0.70 23.84 -7.60
CA CYS A 39 0.09 23.75 -8.82
C CYS A 39 -0.77 23.34 -10.02
N LEU A 40 -1.68 22.38 -9.83
CA LEU A 40 -2.61 21.95 -10.86
C LEU A 40 -3.53 23.10 -11.30
N ASP A 41 -4.12 23.83 -10.35
CA ASP A 41 -4.97 24.99 -10.63
C ASP A 41 -4.23 26.06 -11.42
N GLU A 42 -2.98 26.38 -11.05
CA GLU A 42 -2.15 27.33 -11.79
C GLU A 42 -1.94 26.88 -13.23
N ILE A 43 -1.54 25.62 -13.45
CA ILE A 43 -1.29 25.07 -14.79
C ILE A 43 -2.57 25.09 -15.63
N LEU A 44 -3.72 24.71 -15.07
CA LEU A 44 -4.99 24.72 -15.80
C LEU A 44 -5.46 26.15 -16.10
N SER A 45 -5.19 27.11 -15.21
CA SER A 45 -5.49 28.53 -15.43
C SER A 45 -4.70 29.16 -16.58
N LEU A 46 -3.51 28.60 -16.89
CA LEU A 46 -2.71 28.99 -18.06
C LEU A 46 -3.24 28.42 -19.38
N GLY A 47 -4.33 27.64 -19.34
CA GLY A 47 -4.98 27.06 -20.53
C GLY A 47 -4.42 25.71 -20.97
N TYR A 48 -3.54 25.09 -20.18
CA TYR A 48 -3.12 23.71 -20.43
C TYR A 48 -4.26 22.74 -20.15
N THR A 49 -4.34 21.67 -20.95
CA THR A 49 -5.32 20.61 -20.76
C THR A 49 -4.62 19.26 -20.85
N PHE A 50 -5.08 18.29 -20.06
CA PHE A 50 -4.50 16.96 -19.99
C PHE A 50 -5.60 15.91 -20.10
N LYS A 51 -5.31 14.81 -20.77
CA LYS A 51 -6.21 13.66 -20.84
C LYS A 51 -6.22 12.87 -19.52
N PHE A 52 -5.10 12.86 -18.80
CA PHE A 52 -4.94 12.14 -17.55
C PHE A 52 -4.43 13.06 -16.44
N ILE A 53 -5.21 13.19 -15.36
CA ILE A 53 -4.85 13.96 -14.16
C ILE A 53 -5.04 13.02 -12.96
N HIS A 54 -3.96 12.71 -12.25
CA HIS A 54 -4.04 11.73 -11.16
C HIS A 54 -2.96 11.91 -10.08
N ALA A 55 -3.34 11.89 -8.81
CA ALA A 55 -2.40 11.99 -7.68
C ALA A 55 -2.57 10.83 -6.69
N GLN A 56 -3.82 10.47 -6.43
CA GLN A 56 -4.20 9.60 -5.31
C GLN A 56 -3.74 8.15 -5.51
N ASN A 57 -3.05 7.64 -4.49
CA ASN A 57 -2.88 6.20 -4.25
C ASN A 57 -4.09 5.65 -3.47
N SER A 58 -4.06 4.38 -3.06
CA SER A 58 -5.16 3.78 -2.28
C SER A 58 -5.46 4.52 -0.98
N ALA A 59 -4.43 5.02 -0.29
CA ALA A 59 -4.58 5.70 1.00
C ALA A 59 -5.31 7.03 0.83
N SER A 60 -4.82 7.87 -0.08
CA SER A 60 -5.40 9.19 -0.35
C SER A 60 -6.82 9.09 -0.90
N PHE A 61 -7.10 8.12 -1.79
CA PHE A 61 -8.45 7.94 -2.33
C PHE A 61 -9.48 7.64 -1.24
N VAL A 62 -9.13 6.79 -0.28
CA VAL A 62 -10.04 6.46 0.83
C VAL A 62 -10.10 7.57 1.85
N ARG A 63 -8.98 8.25 2.13
CA ARG A 63 -8.91 9.39 3.08
C ARG A 63 -9.74 10.59 2.63
N GLU A 64 -9.76 10.87 1.33
CA GLU A 64 -10.57 11.94 0.73
C GLU A 64 -12.03 11.55 0.49
N ASP A 65 -12.41 10.30 0.82
CA ASP A 65 -13.74 9.75 0.51
C ASP A 65 -14.11 9.85 -0.98
N GLY A 66 -13.13 9.63 -1.85
CA GLY A 66 -13.34 9.63 -3.30
C GLY A 66 -12.23 10.27 -4.13
N LEU A 67 -12.57 10.52 -5.39
CA LEU A 67 -11.66 11.13 -6.36
C LEU A 67 -11.59 12.64 -6.11
N LEU A 68 -10.37 13.19 -6.06
CA LEU A 68 -10.16 14.63 -5.97
C LEU A 68 -10.76 15.37 -7.18
N ASP A 69 -11.22 16.59 -6.95
CA ASP A 69 -11.74 17.45 -8.02
C ASP A 69 -10.69 17.64 -9.13
N GLN A 70 -11.17 17.77 -10.38
CA GLN A 70 -10.35 17.92 -11.60
C GLN A 70 -9.48 16.70 -11.94
N HIS A 71 -9.47 15.66 -11.12
CA HIS A 71 -8.75 14.42 -11.42
C HIS A 71 -9.61 13.50 -12.29
N THR A 72 -8.93 12.75 -13.15
CA THR A 72 -9.59 11.81 -14.07
C THR A 72 -9.68 10.40 -13.49
N HIS A 73 -8.71 10.00 -12.65
CA HIS A 73 -8.69 8.69 -12.00
C HIS A 73 -7.76 8.64 -10.78
N ALA A 74 -7.92 7.60 -9.96
CA ALA A 74 -6.99 7.24 -8.88
C ALA A 74 -6.13 6.02 -9.27
N ARG A 75 -4.99 5.84 -8.60
CA ARG A 75 -4.08 4.68 -8.78
C ARG A 75 -4.22 3.73 -7.60
N LEU A 76 -5.33 2.98 -7.59
CA LEU A 76 -5.62 2.01 -6.54
C LEU A 76 -4.73 0.77 -6.71
N GLY A 77 -4.05 0.38 -5.63
CA GLY A 77 -3.09 -0.73 -5.61
C GLY A 77 -3.44 -1.69 -4.48
N ILE A 78 -2.87 -1.47 -3.29
CA ILE A 78 -3.00 -2.37 -2.13
C ILE A 78 -4.45 -2.72 -1.77
N ILE A 79 -5.37 -1.77 -1.95
CA ILE A 79 -6.80 -1.95 -1.66
C ILE A 79 -7.48 -2.94 -2.60
N LEU A 80 -7.04 -3.04 -3.86
CA LEU A 80 -7.55 -4.02 -4.82
C LEU A 80 -7.20 -5.46 -4.42
N TYR A 81 -6.12 -5.61 -3.66
CA TYR A 81 -5.65 -6.90 -3.15
C TYR A 81 -6.22 -7.25 -1.77
N GLY A 82 -7.18 -6.48 -1.26
CA GLY A 82 -7.85 -6.77 0.00
C GLY A 82 -7.09 -6.33 1.25
N SER A 83 -6.02 -5.55 1.07
CA SER A 83 -5.22 -5.02 2.18
C SER A 83 -5.50 -3.53 2.39
N ARG A 84 -5.61 -3.14 3.67
CA ARG A 84 -5.92 -1.76 4.06
C ARG A 84 -4.64 -0.92 3.96
N PRO A 85 -4.71 0.28 3.35
CA PRO A 85 -3.54 1.17 3.28
C PRO A 85 -3.07 1.70 4.64
N TYR A 86 -3.94 1.71 5.66
CA TYR A 86 -3.59 2.14 7.02
C TYR A 86 -4.44 1.42 8.07
N SER A 87 -3.93 1.35 9.30
CA SER A 87 -4.46 0.49 10.37
C SER A 87 -5.81 0.94 10.94
N SER A 88 -6.14 2.23 10.84
CA SER A 88 -7.41 2.81 11.33
C SER A 88 -8.59 2.59 10.39
N LEU A 89 -8.36 2.19 9.13
CA LEU A 89 -9.44 1.94 8.18
C LEU A 89 -10.28 0.72 8.62
N PRO A 90 -11.62 0.74 8.62
CA PRO A 90 -12.41 -0.42 9.01
C PRO A 90 -12.08 -1.65 8.17
N THR A 91 -12.01 -2.83 8.81
CA THR A 91 -11.74 -4.11 8.12
C THR A 91 -12.83 -4.49 7.11
N SER A 92 -14.04 -3.95 7.25
CA SER A 92 -15.13 -4.10 6.29
C SER A 92 -14.92 -3.32 4.98
N THR A 93 -13.95 -2.42 4.91
CA THR A 93 -13.68 -1.61 3.70
C THR A 93 -13.02 -2.42 2.59
N THR A 94 -12.35 -3.53 2.95
CA THR A 94 -11.62 -4.38 2.02
C THR A 94 -11.95 -5.85 2.29
N HIS A 95 -12.02 -6.65 1.23
CA HIS A 95 -12.16 -8.09 1.35
C HIS A 95 -10.81 -8.76 1.12
N GLN A 96 -10.28 -9.45 2.14
CA GLN A 96 -9.05 -10.21 2.01
C GLN A 96 -9.23 -11.32 0.97
N ASN A 97 -8.45 -11.27 -0.11
CA ASN A 97 -8.55 -12.19 -1.24
C ASN A 97 -7.41 -13.22 -1.28
N PHE A 98 -6.42 -13.11 -0.38
CA PHE A 98 -5.29 -14.03 -0.30
C PHE A 98 -5.32 -14.85 0.99
N THR A 99 -4.97 -16.12 0.86
CA THR A 99 -4.72 -17.02 1.99
C THR A 99 -3.36 -17.67 1.77
N VAL A 100 -2.46 -17.54 2.75
CA VAL A 100 -1.18 -18.25 2.77
C VAL A 100 -1.37 -19.54 3.55
N THR A 101 -1.03 -20.68 2.94
CA THR A 101 -1.16 -22.01 3.53
C THR A 101 0.15 -22.77 3.47
N ALA A 102 0.45 -23.55 4.51
CA ALA A 102 1.61 -24.43 4.59
C ALA A 102 1.19 -25.79 5.20
N ASN A 103 1.96 -26.83 4.94
CA ASN A 103 1.74 -28.16 5.48
C ASN A 103 2.49 -28.35 6.79
N VAL A 104 1.87 -29.10 7.71
CA VAL A 104 2.59 -29.65 8.86
C VAL A 104 3.36 -30.88 8.38
N ILE A 105 4.69 -30.81 8.42
CA ILE A 105 5.57 -31.91 8.00
C ILE A 105 6.02 -32.81 9.14
N GLN A 106 5.90 -32.34 10.39
CA GLN A 106 6.21 -33.12 11.57
C GLN A 106 5.44 -32.62 12.78
N VAL A 107 4.97 -33.53 13.62
CA VAL A 107 4.48 -33.22 14.97
C VAL A 107 5.28 -34.04 15.97
N ARG A 108 5.81 -33.40 17.00
CA ARG A 108 6.50 -34.10 18.10
C ARG A 108 6.07 -33.57 19.46
N PRO A 109 5.90 -34.45 20.47
CA PRO A 109 5.69 -34.00 21.83
C PRO A 109 6.98 -33.38 22.38
N ILE A 110 6.84 -32.32 23.16
CA ILE A 110 7.92 -31.74 23.97
C ILE A 110 7.41 -31.53 25.41
N LYS A 111 8.32 -31.66 26.38
CA LYS A 111 8.05 -31.52 27.81
C LYS A 111 8.27 -30.09 28.28
N GLN A 112 7.64 -29.73 29.40
CA GLN A 112 7.94 -28.48 30.10
C GLN A 112 9.45 -28.34 30.32
N GLY A 113 10.01 -27.19 29.97
CA GLY A 113 11.44 -26.89 30.09
C GLY A 113 12.31 -27.32 28.90
N GLU A 114 11.78 -28.11 27.95
CA GLU A 114 12.50 -28.40 26.70
C GLU A 114 12.48 -27.19 25.75
N THR A 115 13.49 -27.10 24.90
CA THR A 115 13.72 -25.94 24.04
C THR A 115 13.60 -26.25 22.55
N CYS A 116 13.24 -25.25 21.75
CA CYS A 116 13.19 -25.39 20.29
C CYS A 116 13.59 -24.11 19.55
N GLY A 117 13.86 -24.27 18.26
CA GLY A 117 14.35 -23.20 17.38
C GLY A 117 15.85 -22.97 17.50
N TYR A 118 16.38 -22.13 16.61
CA TYR A 118 17.76 -21.70 16.69
C TYR A 118 18.03 -21.01 18.03
N SER A 119 19.21 -21.25 18.59
CA SER A 119 19.66 -20.68 19.86
C SER A 119 18.76 -20.98 21.07
N PHE A 120 17.88 -21.99 20.97
CA PHE A 120 16.96 -22.37 22.05
C PHE A 120 16.09 -21.20 22.53
N GLN A 121 15.68 -20.33 21.61
CA GLN A 121 14.98 -19.09 21.93
C GLN A 121 13.58 -19.32 22.52
N TYR A 122 12.96 -20.46 22.22
CA TYR A 122 11.71 -20.89 22.86
C TYR A 122 11.99 -22.02 23.86
N THR A 123 11.39 -21.91 25.04
CA THR A 123 11.32 -22.94 26.09
C THR A 123 9.86 -23.24 26.38
N ALA A 124 9.47 -24.51 26.36
CA ALA A 124 8.11 -24.93 26.63
C ALA A 124 7.72 -24.63 28.09
N ASP A 125 6.62 -23.91 28.27
CA ASP A 125 6.03 -23.56 29.57
C ASP A 125 5.24 -24.73 30.19
N LYS A 126 4.83 -25.70 29.36
CA LYS A 126 4.12 -26.92 29.71
C LYS A 126 4.38 -28.01 28.67
N ASP A 127 4.01 -29.24 28.99
CA ASP A 127 3.96 -30.33 28.02
C ASP A 127 3.04 -29.96 26.83
N CYS A 128 3.55 -30.04 25.61
CA CYS A 128 2.81 -29.67 24.41
C CYS A 128 3.25 -30.45 23.16
N ASN A 129 2.53 -30.29 22.05
CA ASN A 129 2.93 -30.80 20.74
C ASN A 129 3.49 -29.65 19.90
N LEU A 130 4.71 -29.83 19.41
CA LEU A 130 5.35 -28.91 18.48
C LEU A 130 5.12 -29.40 17.05
N ALA A 131 4.48 -28.56 16.24
CA ALA A 131 4.31 -28.76 14.80
C ALA A 131 5.39 -28.01 14.02
N VAL A 132 6.05 -28.71 13.09
CA VAL A 132 6.98 -28.12 12.12
C VAL A 132 6.20 -27.91 10.82
N VAL A 133 6.21 -26.67 10.31
CA VAL A 133 5.55 -26.28 9.06
C VAL A 133 6.60 -26.06 7.96
N ASP A 134 6.25 -26.41 6.71
CA ASP A 134 7.13 -26.32 5.53
C ASP A 134 7.14 -24.93 4.87
N ILE A 135 7.31 -23.88 5.68
CA ILE A 135 7.43 -22.50 5.19
C ILE A 135 8.41 -21.72 6.06
N GLY A 136 9.20 -20.85 5.45
CA GLY A 136 10.21 -20.06 6.15
C GLY A 136 10.52 -18.72 5.49
N TYR A 137 11.58 -18.07 5.96
CA TYR A 137 11.98 -16.74 5.48
C TYR A 137 12.33 -16.71 3.98
N GLY A 138 12.77 -17.84 3.41
CA GLY A 138 13.02 -17.97 1.96
C GLY A 138 11.76 -17.84 1.12
N ASP A 139 10.59 -18.05 1.74
CA ASP A 139 9.26 -17.94 1.14
C ASP A 139 8.59 -16.57 1.42
N GLY A 140 9.21 -15.71 2.25
CA GLY A 140 8.72 -14.36 2.56
C GLY A 140 7.89 -14.23 3.86
N ILE A 141 8.09 -15.13 4.83
CA ILE A 141 7.49 -15.08 6.19
C ILE A 141 8.14 -14.05 7.09
#